data_AF-A0A7X6TKB7-F1
#
_entry.id   AF-A0A7X6TKB7-F1
#
_cell.length_a   1.000
_cell.length_b   1.000
_cell.length_c   1.000
_cell.angle_alpha   90.00
_cell.angle_beta   90.00
_cell.angle_gamma   90.00
#
_symmetry.space_group_name_H-M   'P 1'
#
loop_
_entity.id
_entity.type
_entity.pdbx_description
1 polymer ?
#
loop_
_entity_poly.entity_id
_entity_poly.type
_entity_poly.pdbx_seq_one_letter_code
_entity_poly.pdbx_strand_id
1 'polypeptide(L)'
;MSLKKKIIILLVGLFSLYALIEFAVQRFVLLPAFAQLEEKSATSNTQRAVQALERDIELLVPSATDWGTWDDTYEFINDGNEAYREANLNVLALESLKVNLIAFYTPEGRRVWGMGYDHDNERELALGALSADRLTVSHPLLAPHGEETVAGLLRTGAGVFLVASRPILTSEGKGPSRGRVVIGRMLNKAAIERFGTQTQVQLQVELLPASEGAKLPAEEKTASLVRHSPVQLRVDGGSTLGSTEVADLTGAPLLRFHVDTPRVIIAQGRTTLRYAALSLAAAGALVLLTLLLFLRQTVFSPIATLTSHARAIGSRGDLNARLEMHRNDEIGTLAREFDIMVERLAATVSSSSSNPTSRASPKWPGAHYTTSATPSPPSASSSSTCGANSSRRRWPR
;
A
#
# COMPACT_ATOMS: atom_id res chain seq x y z
N MET A 1 12.68 -44.97 -9.83
CA MET A 1 12.21 -44.51 -8.49
C MET A 1 10.94 -45.26 -8.11
N SER A 2 10.76 -45.65 -6.84
CA SER A 2 9.51 -46.27 -6.38
C SER A 2 8.34 -45.29 -6.43
N LEU A 3 7.12 -45.80 -6.62
CA LEU A 3 5.89 -45.00 -6.66
C LEU A 3 5.73 -44.12 -5.41
N LYS A 4 6.10 -44.65 -4.24
CA LYS A 4 6.18 -43.92 -2.96
C LYS A 4 7.02 -42.64 -3.07
N LYS A 5 8.24 -42.74 -3.61
CA LYS A 5 9.12 -41.57 -3.75
C LYS A 5 8.52 -40.53 -4.70
N LYS A 6 7.92 -40.97 -5.82
CA LYS A 6 7.27 -40.06 -6.77
C LYS A 6 6.13 -39.28 -6.13
N ILE A 7 5.23 -39.95 -5.39
CA ILE A 7 4.09 -39.30 -4.73
C ILE A 7 4.56 -38.36 -3.62
N ILE A 8 5.53 -38.76 -2.79
CA ILE A 8 6.07 -37.89 -1.74
C ILE A 8 6.70 -36.63 -2.35
N ILE A 9 7.51 -36.77 -3.40
CA ILE A 9 8.12 -35.62 -4.10
C ILE A 9 7.03 -34.71 -4.68
N LEU A 10 5.99 -35.27 -5.28
CA LEU A 10 4.88 -34.50 -5.84
C LEU A 10 4.11 -33.74 -4.75
N LEU A 11 3.81 -34.38 -3.61
CA LEU A 11 3.14 -33.73 -2.48
C LEU A 11 4.01 -32.63 -1.87
N VAL A 12 5.27 -32.92 -1.54
CA VAL A 12 6.18 -31.91 -0.98
C VAL A 12 6.36 -30.76 -1.97
N GLY A 13 6.49 -31.05 -3.27
CA GLY A 13 6.56 -30.04 -4.32
C GLY A 13 5.31 -29.17 -4.37
N LEU A 14 4.12 -29.76 -4.28
CA LEU A 14 2.85 -29.03 -4.26
C LEU A 14 2.74 -28.09 -3.04
N PHE A 15 3.05 -28.58 -1.83
CA PHE A 15 3.04 -27.76 -0.62
C PHE A 15 4.11 -26.66 -0.66
N SER A 16 5.29 -26.95 -1.20
CA SER A 16 6.36 -25.96 -1.37
C SER A 16 5.98 -24.89 -2.38
N LEU A 17 5.34 -25.26 -3.49
CA LEU A 17 4.81 -24.33 -4.47
C LEU A 17 3.74 -23.42 -3.87
N TYR A 18 2.83 -23.98 -3.07
CA TYR A 18 1.83 -23.19 -2.35
C TYR A 18 2.47 -22.17 -1.39
N ALA A 19 3.45 -22.61 -0.58
CA ALA A 19 4.17 -21.72 0.33
C ALA A 19 4.92 -20.60 -0.42
N LEU A 20 5.49 -20.91 -1.60
CA LEU A 20 6.15 -19.91 -2.44
C LEU A 20 5.15 -18.88 -2.99
N ILE A 21 3.97 -19.32 -3.45
CA ILE A 21 2.90 -18.44 -3.91
C ILE A 21 2.43 -17.54 -2.77
N GLU A 22 2.22 -18.09 -1.58
CA GLU A 22 1.80 -17.33 -0.41
C GLU A 22 2.83 -16.26 -0.04
N PHE A 23 4.11 -16.64 0.03
CA PHE A 23 5.20 -15.68 0.26
C PHE A 23 5.24 -14.59 -0.80
N ALA A 24 5.02 -14.93 -2.08
CA ALA A 24 4.97 -13.97 -3.17
C ALA A 24 3.78 -13.00 -2.99
N VAL A 25 2.59 -13.49 -2.63
CA VAL A 25 1.42 -12.65 -2.33
C VAL A 25 1.72 -11.68 -1.19
N GLN A 26 2.30 -12.16 -0.09
CA GLN A 26 2.67 -11.30 1.03
C GLN A 26 3.66 -10.21 0.60
N ARG A 27 4.69 -10.58 -0.17
CA ARG A 27 5.79 -9.68 -0.56
C ARG A 27 5.40 -8.66 -1.61
N PHE A 28 4.65 -9.06 -2.63
CA PHE A 28 4.36 -8.25 -3.81
C PHE A 28 2.95 -7.64 -3.81
N VAL A 29 2.05 -8.11 -2.95
CA VAL A 29 0.67 -7.58 -2.88
C VAL A 29 0.40 -6.92 -1.52
N LEU A 30 0.58 -7.64 -0.42
CA LEU A 30 0.17 -7.15 0.91
C LEU A 30 1.10 -6.07 1.47
N LEU A 31 2.43 -6.27 1.41
CA LEU A 31 3.38 -5.25 1.91
C LEU A 31 3.31 -3.91 1.16
N PRO A 32 3.23 -3.88 -0.19
CA PRO A 32 3.01 -2.63 -0.92
C PRO A 32 1.68 -1.95 -0.58
N ALA A 33 0.60 -2.72 -0.35
CA ALA A 33 -0.69 -2.15 0.06
C ALA A 33 -0.59 -1.44 1.42
N PHE A 34 0.15 -1.99 2.39
CA PHE A 34 0.40 -1.30 3.67
C PHE A 34 1.25 -0.04 3.48
N ALA A 35 2.25 -0.06 2.60
CA ALA A 35 3.04 1.14 2.30
C ALA A 35 2.19 2.24 1.67
N GLN A 36 1.29 1.91 0.75
CA GLN A 36 0.35 2.88 0.15
C GLN A 36 -0.62 3.47 1.19
N LEU A 37 -1.08 2.66 2.16
CA LEU A 37 -1.90 3.16 3.27
C LEU A 37 -1.12 4.14 4.15
N GLU A 38 0.16 3.88 4.41
CA GLU A 38 1.03 4.82 5.13
C GLU A 38 1.28 6.11 4.35
N GLU A 39 1.55 6.02 3.04
CA GLU A 39 1.72 7.19 2.19
C GLU A 39 0.45 8.06 2.17
N LYS A 40 -0.73 7.44 2.06
CA LYS A 40 -2.01 8.14 2.16
C LYS A 40 -2.18 8.81 3.53
N SER A 41 -1.81 8.12 4.61
CA SER A 41 -1.85 8.69 5.96
C SER A 41 -0.90 9.86 6.12
N ALA A 42 0.33 9.77 5.61
CA ALA A 42 1.33 10.85 5.65
C ALA A 42 0.87 12.09 4.85
N THR A 43 0.27 11.88 3.67
CA THR A 43 -0.35 12.94 2.89
C THR A 43 -1.48 13.61 3.65
N SER A 44 -2.41 12.82 4.22
CA SER A 44 -3.53 13.36 4.99
C SER A 44 -3.06 14.11 6.25
N ASN A 45 -2.04 13.61 6.96
CA ASN A 45 -1.44 14.28 8.11
C ASN A 45 -0.85 15.65 7.73
N THR A 46 -0.14 15.71 6.60
CA THR A 46 0.42 16.95 6.06
C THR A 46 -0.68 17.95 5.69
N GLN A 47 -1.73 17.49 5.01
CA GLN A 47 -2.89 18.31 4.68
C GLN A 47 -3.64 18.82 5.92
N ARG A 48 -3.79 17.99 6.96
CA ARG A 48 -4.40 18.43 8.24
C ARG A 48 -3.61 19.56 8.90
N ALA A 49 -2.28 19.53 8.81
CA ALA A 49 -1.45 20.64 9.32
C ALA A 49 -1.72 21.95 8.57
N VAL A 50 -1.86 21.90 7.24
CA VAL A 50 -2.22 23.08 6.44
C VAL A 50 -3.63 23.57 6.76
N GLN A 51 -4.60 22.66 6.90
CA GLN A 51 -5.98 23.01 7.29
C GLN A 51 -6.06 23.67 8.68
N ALA A 52 -5.20 23.28 9.62
CA ALA A 52 -5.12 23.93 10.93
C ALA A 52 -4.62 25.38 10.82
N LEU A 53 -3.61 25.62 9.97
CA LEU A 53 -3.14 26.97 9.65
C LEU A 53 -4.25 27.82 9.02
N GLU A 54 -4.93 27.27 8.01
CA GLU A 54 -6.02 27.93 7.31
C GLU A 54 -7.16 28.32 8.25
N ARG A 55 -7.57 27.39 9.12
CA ARG A 55 -8.59 27.67 10.14
C ARG A 55 -8.18 28.81 11.07
N ASP A 56 -6.89 28.91 11.43
CA ASP A 56 -6.41 30.00 12.27
C ASP A 56 -6.47 31.36 11.56
N ILE A 57 -6.33 31.39 10.23
CA ILE A 57 -6.54 32.58 9.40
C ILE A 57 -8.03 32.92 9.31
N GLU A 58 -8.89 31.92 9.09
CA GLU A 58 -10.36 32.10 9.06
C GLU A 58 -10.87 32.72 10.36
N LEU A 59 -10.29 32.34 11.52
CA LEU A 59 -10.66 32.88 12.82
C LEU A 59 -10.30 34.36 13.01
N LEU A 60 -9.43 34.95 12.16
CA LEU A 60 -9.14 36.39 12.20
C LEU A 60 -10.18 37.21 11.44
N VAL A 61 -10.90 36.60 10.50
CA VAL A 61 -11.87 37.30 9.64
C VAL A 61 -13.04 37.90 10.43
N PRO A 62 -13.66 37.19 11.40
CA PRO A 62 -14.71 37.78 12.24
C PRO A 62 -14.23 39.03 12.98
N SER A 63 -13.08 38.96 13.65
CA SER A 63 -12.53 40.14 14.33
C SER A 63 -12.24 41.28 13.36
N ALA A 64 -11.65 41.01 12.20
CA ALA A 64 -11.43 42.05 11.20
C ALA A 64 -12.76 42.64 10.66
N THR A 65 -13.83 41.83 10.64
CA THR A 65 -15.17 42.28 10.23
C THR A 65 -15.77 43.18 11.29
N ASP A 66 -15.77 42.76 12.57
CA ASP A 66 -16.33 43.55 13.67
C ASP A 66 -15.69 44.93 13.77
N TRP A 67 -14.37 45.03 13.60
CA TRP A 67 -13.66 46.30 13.58
C TRP A 67 -13.87 47.10 12.30
N GLY A 68 -14.11 46.41 11.17
CA GLY A 68 -14.35 47.02 9.87
C GLY A 68 -15.78 47.56 9.71
N THR A 69 -16.77 47.00 10.41
CA THR A 69 -18.18 47.42 10.35
C THR A 69 -18.60 48.01 11.70
N TRP A 70 -17.91 49.07 12.12
CA TRP A 70 -18.21 49.80 13.35
C TRP A 70 -18.17 51.30 13.06
N ASP A 71 -19.26 52.01 13.35
CA ASP A 71 -19.38 53.44 13.05
C ASP A 71 -18.28 54.28 13.69
N ASP A 72 -17.83 53.94 14.91
CA ASP A 72 -16.73 54.64 15.57
C ASP A 72 -15.41 54.47 14.80
N THR A 73 -15.12 53.27 14.30
CA THR A 73 -13.98 53.05 13.39
C THR A 73 -14.16 53.84 12.09
N TYR A 74 -15.38 53.85 11.54
CA TYR A 74 -15.70 54.54 10.29
C TYR A 74 -15.44 56.05 10.38
N GLU A 75 -15.81 56.68 11.50
CA GLU A 75 -15.52 58.09 11.79
C GLU A 75 -14.05 58.33 12.12
N PHE A 76 -13.42 57.45 12.91
CA PHE A 76 -12.01 57.52 13.29
C PHE A 76 -11.06 57.65 12.10
N ILE A 77 -11.35 56.99 10.98
CA ILE A 77 -10.51 57.07 9.77
C ILE A 77 -10.43 58.49 9.20
N ASN A 78 -11.45 59.30 9.43
CA ASN A 78 -11.51 60.66 8.92
C ASN A 78 -10.92 61.67 9.91
N ASP A 79 -11.31 61.59 11.19
CA ASP A 79 -10.96 62.60 12.20
C ASP A 79 -9.69 62.27 13.00
N GLY A 80 -9.24 61.01 12.98
CA GLY A 80 -8.09 60.55 13.76
C GLY A 80 -8.27 60.70 15.27
N ASN A 81 -9.51 60.70 15.77
CA ASN A 81 -9.89 61.00 17.15
C ASN A 81 -8.99 60.32 18.19
N GLU A 82 -8.30 61.12 19.02
CA GLU A 82 -7.36 60.65 20.03
C GLU A 82 -8.06 59.89 21.16
N ALA A 83 -9.28 60.30 21.55
CA ALA A 83 -10.05 59.58 22.58
C ALA A 83 -10.43 58.17 22.12
N TYR A 84 -10.70 57.97 20.82
CA TYR A 84 -10.93 56.64 20.25
C TYR A 84 -9.65 55.79 20.32
N ARG A 85 -8.48 56.38 20.04
CA ARG A 85 -7.18 55.68 20.12
C ARG A 85 -6.87 55.21 21.53
N GLU A 86 -6.98 56.10 22.52
CA GLU A 86 -6.68 55.75 23.91
C GLU A 86 -7.63 54.67 24.45
N ALA A 87 -8.92 54.77 24.11
CA ALA A 87 -9.94 53.85 24.59
C ALA A 87 -9.87 52.46 23.92
N ASN A 88 -9.58 52.39 22.61
CA ASN A 88 -9.74 51.17 21.83
C ASN A 88 -8.42 50.59 21.28
N LEU A 89 -7.41 51.42 21.03
CA LEU A 89 -6.21 51.06 20.28
C LEU A 89 -4.98 50.97 21.21
N ASN A 90 -5.07 50.05 22.17
CA ASN A 90 -4.03 49.82 23.18
C ASN A 90 -3.65 48.33 23.27
N VAL A 91 -2.60 48.01 24.05
CA VAL A 91 -2.06 46.64 24.18
C VAL A 91 -3.13 45.66 24.71
N LEU A 92 -3.96 46.09 25.66
CA LEU A 92 -5.04 45.27 26.22
C LEU A 92 -6.07 44.85 25.16
N ALA A 93 -6.35 45.71 24.18
CA ALA A 93 -7.23 45.36 23.07
C ALA A 93 -6.63 44.24 22.19
N LEU A 94 -5.32 44.30 21.90
CA LEU A 94 -4.62 43.24 21.15
C LEU A 94 -4.61 41.92 21.93
N GLU A 95 -4.40 41.96 23.25
CA GLU A 95 -4.47 40.79 24.13
C GLU A 95 -5.86 40.15 24.12
N SER A 96 -6.92 40.97 24.27
CA SER A 96 -8.31 40.51 24.27
C SER A 96 -8.70 39.86 22.95
N LEU A 97 -8.25 40.43 21.83
CA LEU A 97 -8.46 39.87 20.49
C LEU A 97 -7.56 38.66 20.20
N LYS A 98 -6.53 38.42 21.02
CA LYS A 98 -5.48 37.41 20.82
C LYS A 98 -4.79 37.59 19.47
N VAL A 99 -4.41 38.83 19.17
CA VAL A 99 -3.74 39.23 17.92
C VAL A 99 -2.47 40.00 18.25
N ASN A 100 -1.53 40.05 17.31
CA ASN A 100 -0.27 40.75 17.45
C ASN A 100 -0.23 42.03 16.61
N LEU A 101 -1.23 42.28 15.78
CA LEU A 101 -1.29 43.41 14.88
C LEU A 101 -2.73 43.88 14.72
N ILE A 102 -2.93 45.19 14.83
CA ILE A 102 -4.07 45.89 14.23
C ILE A 102 -3.58 47.17 13.57
N ALA A 103 -4.02 47.43 12.34
CA ALA A 103 -3.63 48.61 11.58
C ALA A 103 -4.78 49.09 10.68
N PHE A 104 -4.86 50.40 10.50
CA PHE A 104 -5.91 51.08 9.75
C PHE A 104 -5.29 51.91 8.62
N TYR A 105 -5.79 51.72 7.41
CA TYR A 105 -5.30 52.40 6.21
C TYR A 105 -6.43 53.11 5.48
N THR A 106 -6.18 54.30 4.95
CA THR A 106 -7.10 54.98 4.01
C THR A 106 -7.12 54.27 2.64
N PRO A 107 -8.04 54.61 1.73
CA PRO A 107 -8.10 53.99 0.39
C PRO A 107 -6.83 54.24 -0.43
N GLU A 108 -6.11 55.32 -0.17
CA GLU A 108 -4.83 55.68 -0.80
C GLU A 108 -3.63 54.96 -0.15
N GLY A 109 -3.90 54.11 0.85
CA GLY A 109 -2.91 53.32 1.58
C GLY A 109 -2.20 54.06 2.71
N ARG A 110 -2.58 55.30 3.03
CA ARG A 110 -2.00 56.05 4.16
C ARG A 110 -2.40 55.37 5.46
N ARG A 111 -1.43 55.10 6.33
CA ARG A 111 -1.68 54.54 7.66
C ARG A 111 -2.26 55.62 8.56
N VAL A 112 -3.48 55.41 9.05
CA VAL A 112 -4.13 56.30 10.04
C VAL A 112 -3.61 56.00 11.43
N TRP A 113 -3.47 54.70 11.74
CA TRP A 113 -2.87 54.18 12.97
C TRP A 113 -2.50 52.71 12.77
N GLY A 114 -1.53 52.19 13.52
CA GLY A 114 -1.26 50.76 13.56
C GLY A 114 -0.25 50.40 14.63
N MET A 115 -0.44 49.26 15.27
CA MET A 115 0.47 48.73 16.28
C MET A 115 0.70 47.24 16.05
N GLY A 116 1.97 46.84 16.08
CA GLY A 116 2.37 45.44 16.20
C GLY A 116 2.93 45.21 17.60
N TYR A 117 2.47 44.19 18.32
CA TYR A 117 2.92 43.92 19.68
C TYR A 117 3.25 42.44 19.91
N ASP A 118 4.39 42.21 20.55
CA ASP A 118 4.86 40.91 20.99
C ASP A 118 4.49 40.72 22.46
N HIS A 119 3.46 39.91 22.71
CA HIS A 119 2.97 39.61 24.06
C HIS A 119 3.97 38.81 24.89
N ASP A 120 4.88 38.06 24.27
CA ASP A 120 5.84 37.22 24.98
C ASP A 120 7.05 38.04 25.47
N ASN A 121 7.45 39.06 24.69
CA ASN A 121 8.60 39.92 24.98
C ASN A 121 8.22 41.34 25.43
N GLU A 122 6.93 41.60 25.61
CA GLU A 122 6.35 42.88 26.03
C GLU A 122 6.92 44.09 25.28
N ARG A 123 6.91 44.02 23.93
CA ARG A 123 7.49 45.08 23.09
C ARG A 123 6.73 45.29 21.79
N GLU A 124 6.81 46.50 21.26
CA GLU A 124 6.32 46.81 19.92
C GLU A 124 7.20 46.14 18.84
N LEU A 125 6.56 45.73 17.75
CA LEU A 125 7.16 45.00 16.65
C LEU A 125 7.42 45.92 15.45
N ALA A 126 8.63 45.83 14.90
CA ALA A 126 8.96 46.44 13.60
C ALA A 126 8.46 45.54 12.45
N LEU A 127 7.28 45.84 11.92
CA LEU A 127 6.59 45.04 10.91
C LEU A 127 7.00 45.37 9.46
N GLY A 128 8.06 46.16 9.26
CA GLY A 128 8.54 46.56 7.94
C GLY A 128 7.54 47.48 7.24
N ALA A 129 7.06 47.10 6.05
CA ALA A 129 6.13 47.91 5.26
C ALA A 129 4.83 48.26 6.02
N LEU A 130 4.37 47.40 6.94
CA LEU A 130 3.20 47.67 7.77
C LEU A 130 3.43 48.72 8.85
N SER A 131 4.69 48.91 9.28
CA SER A 131 5.10 49.96 10.20
C SER A 131 5.40 51.30 9.50
N ALA A 132 5.36 51.34 8.16
CA ALA A 132 5.53 52.56 7.40
C ALA A 132 4.24 53.40 7.40
N ASP A 133 4.38 54.71 7.11
CA ASP A 133 3.24 55.63 7.07
C ASP A 133 2.30 55.39 5.89
N ARG A 134 2.72 54.58 4.92
CA ARG A 134 1.91 54.28 3.74
C ARG A 134 2.28 52.93 3.12
N LEU A 135 1.25 52.16 2.76
CA LEU A 135 1.39 51.02 1.85
C LEU A 135 1.15 51.47 0.40
N THR A 136 1.79 50.80 -0.56
CA THR A 136 1.48 51.02 -1.97
C THR A 136 0.04 50.59 -2.26
N VAL A 137 -0.68 51.30 -3.13
CA VAL A 137 -2.07 50.95 -3.48
C VAL A 137 -2.18 49.54 -4.09
N SER A 138 -1.10 49.07 -4.73
CA SER A 138 -0.97 47.71 -5.25
C SER A 138 -0.66 46.64 -4.18
N HIS A 139 -0.50 47.02 -2.91
CA HIS A 139 -0.17 46.08 -1.84
C HIS A 139 -1.31 45.06 -1.67
N PRO A 140 -1.03 43.76 -1.48
CA PRO A 140 -2.06 42.72 -1.39
C PRO A 140 -3.16 42.99 -0.36
N LEU A 141 -2.81 43.56 0.80
CA LEU A 141 -3.78 43.93 1.84
C LEU A 141 -4.72 45.07 1.45
N LEU A 142 -4.34 45.85 0.44
CA LEU A 142 -5.10 46.94 -0.17
C LEU A 142 -5.60 46.58 -1.58
N ALA A 143 -5.28 45.37 -2.07
CA ALA A 143 -5.54 44.93 -3.44
C ALA A 143 -7.04 45.02 -3.77
N PRO A 144 -7.37 45.29 -5.04
CA PRO A 144 -8.31 46.35 -5.28
C PRO A 144 -9.72 45.81 -5.51
N HIS A 145 -10.68 46.64 -5.09
CA HIS A 145 -12.10 46.64 -5.48
C HIS A 145 -13.02 45.68 -4.73
N GLY A 146 -13.53 46.17 -3.59
CA GLY A 146 -14.84 45.78 -3.10
C GLY A 146 -14.88 45.44 -1.61
N GLU A 147 -16.05 44.92 -1.23
CA GLU A 147 -16.33 44.36 0.09
C GLU A 147 -15.73 42.96 0.26
N GLU A 148 -14.59 42.66 -0.36
CA GLU A 148 -13.96 41.34 -0.30
C GLU A 148 -12.97 41.23 0.87
N THR A 149 -12.93 40.05 1.46
CA THR A 149 -12.01 39.70 2.55
C THR A 149 -10.69 39.29 1.92
N VAL A 150 -9.60 39.92 2.34
CA VAL A 150 -8.25 39.47 2.00
C VAL A 150 -7.68 38.80 3.24
N ALA A 151 -7.40 37.50 3.19
CA ALA A 151 -6.81 36.78 4.30
C ALA A 151 -5.78 35.76 3.81
N GLY A 152 -4.74 35.53 4.61
CA GLY A 152 -3.63 34.66 4.22
C GLY A 152 -2.38 34.87 5.06
N LEU A 153 -1.23 34.48 4.52
CA LEU A 153 0.08 34.67 5.15
C LEU A 153 0.81 35.87 4.57
N LEU A 154 1.54 36.58 5.42
CA LEU A 154 2.35 37.72 5.04
C LEU A 154 3.71 37.69 5.73
N ARG A 155 4.77 37.93 4.97
CA ARG A 155 6.10 38.19 5.52
C ARG A 155 6.19 39.63 6.01
N THR A 156 6.69 39.82 7.23
CA THR A 156 6.95 41.14 7.83
C THR A 156 8.40 41.22 8.33
N GLY A 157 8.82 42.41 8.75
CA GLY A 157 10.13 42.61 9.40
C GLY A 157 10.31 41.83 10.70
N ALA A 158 9.20 41.46 11.37
CA ALA A 158 9.20 40.72 12.63
C ALA A 158 8.98 39.21 12.45
N GLY A 159 8.83 38.71 11.22
CA GLY A 159 8.52 37.32 10.91
C GLY A 159 7.24 37.15 10.10
N VAL A 160 6.68 35.94 10.11
CA VAL A 160 5.47 35.62 9.35
C VAL A 160 4.22 35.88 10.17
N PHE A 161 3.23 36.51 9.54
CA PHE A 161 1.93 36.80 10.14
C PHE A 161 0.82 36.11 9.36
N LEU A 162 -0.13 35.57 10.11
CA LEU A 162 -1.48 35.27 9.66
C LEU A 162 -2.21 36.61 9.64
N VAL A 163 -2.84 36.99 8.53
CA VAL A 163 -3.48 38.31 8.39
C VAL A 163 -4.87 38.20 7.79
N ALA A 164 -5.75 39.11 8.21
CA ALA A 164 -7.06 39.36 7.61
C ALA A 164 -7.25 40.86 7.42
N SER A 165 -7.75 41.26 6.26
CA SER A 165 -7.98 42.65 5.86
C SER A 165 -9.40 42.81 5.35
N ARG A 166 -10.12 43.77 5.93
CA ARG A 166 -11.54 44.05 5.65
C ARG A 166 -11.75 45.54 5.35
N PRO A 167 -12.71 45.90 4.47
CA PRO A 167 -13.08 47.29 4.26
C PRO A 167 -13.64 47.89 5.55
N ILE A 168 -13.47 49.21 5.71
CA ILE A 168 -14.09 49.96 6.80
C ILE A 168 -15.38 50.60 6.28
N LEU A 169 -16.52 50.12 6.76
CA LEU A 169 -17.89 50.47 6.40
C LEU A 169 -18.67 50.91 7.66
N THR A 170 -19.88 51.42 7.48
CA THR A 170 -20.77 51.70 8.63
C THR A 170 -21.19 50.41 9.33
N SER A 171 -21.77 50.49 10.52
CA SER A 171 -22.30 49.33 11.26
C SER A 171 -23.42 48.60 10.50
N GLU A 172 -24.09 49.27 9.54
CA GLU A 172 -25.04 48.65 8.63
C GLU A 172 -24.37 47.87 7.47
N GLY A 173 -23.03 47.88 7.39
CA GLY A 173 -22.26 47.34 6.28
C GLY A 173 -22.46 48.13 4.98
N LYS A 174 -22.76 49.43 5.06
CA LYS A 174 -23.08 50.28 3.91
C LYS A 174 -22.09 51.42 3.75
N GLY A 175 -22.25 52.14 2.64
CA GLY A 175 -21.50 53.35 2.33
C GLY A 175 -20.19 53.06 1.60
N PRO A 176 -19.49 54.11 1.12
CA PRO A 176 -18.19 53.92 0.52
C PRO A 176 -17.23 53.42 1.60
N SER A 177 -16.41 52.44 1.24
CA SER A 177 -15.28 52.02 2.07
C SER A 177 -14.37 53.22 2.35
N ARG A 178 -14.18 53.56 3.62
CA ARG A 178 -13.26 54.63 4.05
C ARG A 178 -11.82 54.16 4.18
N GLY A 179 -11.53 52.90 3.88
CA GLY A 179 -10.22 52.33 4.10
C GLY A 179 -10.28 50.85 4.42
N ARG A 180 -9.24 50.33 5.05
CA ARG A 180 -9.17 48.94 5.46
C ARG A 180 -8.58 48.79 6.85
N VAL A 181 -9.17 47.89 7.63
CA VAL A 181 -8.58 47.38 8.87
C VAL A 181 -7.83 46.09 8.54
N VAL A 182 -6.61 45.98 9.07
CA VAL A 182 -5.76 44.80 8.97
C VAL A 182 -5.55 44.29 10.38
N ILE A 183 -5.95 43.04 10.62
CA ILE A 183 -5.66 42.32 11.86
C ILE A 183 -4.69 41.20 11.53
N GLY A 184 -3.73 40.95 12.43
CA GLY A 184 -2.78 39.87 12.25
C GLY A 184 -2.33 39.21 13.53
N ARG A 185 -2.02 37.92 13.42
CA ARG A 185 -1.42 37.11 14.49
C ARG A 185 -0.06 36.61 14.01
N MET A 186 0.94 36.69 14.88
CA MET A 186 2.28 36.21 14.56
C MET A 186 2.28 34.67 14.52
N LEU A 187 2.91 34.12 13.48
CA LEU A 187 3.22 32.69 13.42
C LEU A 187 4.53 32.43 14.17
N ASN A 188 4.44 32.31 15.50
CA ASN A 188 5.57 31.99 16.38
C ASN A 188 5.68 30.48 16.65
N LYS A 189 6.69 30.08 17.42
CA LYS A 189 6.91 28.67 17.79
C LYS A 189 5.71 28.07 18.55
N ALA A 190 5.09 28.83 19.45
CA ALA A 190 3.92 28.38 20.20
C ALA A 190 2.71 28.11 19.29
N ALA A 191 2.50 28.94 18.25
CA ALA A 191 1.47 28.69 17.24
C ALA A 191 1.73 27.39 16.45
N ILE A 192 2.98 27.14 16.05
CA ILE A 192 3.38 25.91 15.35
C ILE A 192 3.15 24.67 16.23
N GLU A 193 3.54 24.73 17.51
CA GLU A 193 3.32 23.65 18.48
C GLU A 193 1.83 23.39 18.73
N ARG A 194 1.01 24.46 18.78
CA ARG A 194 -0.46 24.34 18.87
C ARG A 194 -1.04 23.61 17.66
N PHE A 195 -0.61 23.94 16.43
CA PHE A 195 -1.06 23.25 15.23
C PHE A 195 -0.69 21.77 15.24
N GLY A 196 0.56 21.45 15.62
CA GLY A 196 1.00 20.07 15.78
C GLY A 196 0.16 19.29 16.79
N THR A 197 -0.13 19.90 17.94
CA THR A 197 -0.94 19.28 19.00
C THR A 197 -2.40 19.06 18.58
N GLN A 198 -3.04 20.08 18.00
CA GLN A 198 -4.45 20.01 17.55
C GLN A 198 -4.65 18.96 16.45
N THR A 199 -3.67 18.80 15.58
CA THR A 199 -3.73 17.83 14.47
C THR A 199 -3.14 16.47 14.83
N GLN A 200 -2.52 16.34 16.02
CA GLN A 200 -1.78 15.15 16.45
C GLN A 200 -0.69 14.74 15.46
N VAL A 201 0.08 15.71 14.96
CA VAL A 201 1.19 15.48 14.05
C VAL A 201 2.47 16.15 14.57
N GLN A 202 3.62 15.61 14.20
CA GLN A 202 4.91 16.23 14.47
C GLN A 202 5.21 17.25 13.38
N LEU A 203 4.73 18.48 13.57
CA LEU A 203 4.89 19.58 12.62
C LEU A 203 6.19 20.35 12.89
N GLN A 204 6.97 20.55 11.85
CA GLN A 204 8.07 21.51 11.78
C GLN A 204 7.81 22.46 10.61
N VAL A 205 8.22 23.71 10.78
CA VAL A 205 8.03 24.75 9.76
C VAL A 205 9.37 25.41 9.46
N GLU A 206 9.74 25.43 8.20
CA GLU A 206 10.90 26.13 7.67
C GLU A 206 10.43 27.42 6.97
N LEU A 207 11.07 28.55 7.29
CA LEU A 207 10.85 29.79 6.57
C LEU A 207 11.69 29.79 5.30
N LEU A 208 11.06 29.85 4.14
CA LEU A 208 11.77 29.90 2.87
C LEU A 208 12.36 31.31 2.66
N PRO A 209 13.49 31.46 1.93
CA PRO A 209 13.97 32.78 1.54
C PRO A 209 12.95 33.48 0.64
N ALA A 210 12.92 34.80 0.67
CA ALA A 210 12.15 35.57 -0.29
C ALA A 210 12.74 35.29 -1.68
N SER A 211 12.03 34.52 -2.51
CA SER A 211 12.45 34.20 -3.87
C SER A 211 11.46 34.84 -4.84
N GLU A 212 11.97 35.36 -5.96
CA GLU A 212 11.17 35.65 -7.16
C GLU A 212 10.79 34.33 -7.88
N GLY A 213 10.57 33.25 -7.13
CA GLY A 213 10.20 31.94 -7.66
C GLY A 213 8.84 31.98 -8.34
N ALA A 214 8.59 30.97 -9.18
CA ALA A 214 7.28 30.78 -9.79
C ALA A 214 6.21 30.69 -8.69
N LYS A 215 5.16 31.52 -8.82
CA LYS A 215 4.00 31.47 -7.92
C LYS A 215 3.42 30.06 -7.93
N LEU A 216 2.99 29.57 -6.77
CA LEU A 216 2.28 28.31 -6.72
C LEU A 216 1.02 28.43 -7.59
N PRO A 217 0.72 27.42 -8.43
CA PRO A 217 -0.44 27.45 -9.29
C PRO A 217 -1.69 27.70 -8.44
N ALA A 218 -2.51 28.67 -8.86
CA ALA A 218 -3.80 28.86 -8.24
C ALA A 218 -4.64 27.62 -8.51
N GLU A 219 -5.10 26.92 -7.48
CA GLU A 219 -6.14 25.92 -7.66
C GLU A 219 -7.41 26.68 -8.08
N GLU A 220 -7.77 26.60 -9.36
CA GLU A 220 -8.87 27.37 -9.99
C GLU A 220 -10.27 27.13 -9.35
N LYS A 221 -10.39 26.23 -8.37
CA LYS A 221 -11.69 25.75 -7.85
C LYS A 221 -11.81 25.60 -6.33
N THR A 222 -10.82 26.03 -5.55
CA THR A 222 -10.86 25.83 -4.09
C THR A 222 -11.04 27.18 -3.39
N ALA A 223 -12.09 27.33 -2.58
CA ALA A 223 -12.36 28.49 -1.73
C ALA A 223 -11.36 28.64 -0.57
N SER A 224 -10.15 28.10 -0.73
CA SER A 224 -9.15 28.01 0.31
C SER A 224 -8.39 29.33 0.45
N LEU A 225 -8.21 29.79 1.68
CA LEU A 225 -7.43 30.99 2.02
C LEU A 225 -5.92 30.71 1.94
N VAL A 226 -5.50 29.44 1.87
CA VAL A 226 -4.10 29.03 1.92
C VAL A 226 -3.74 28.19 0.70
N ARG A 227 -2.91 28.76 -0.18
CA ARG A 227 -2.35 28.02 -1.32
C ARG A 227 -1.14 27.21 -0.88
N HIS A 228 -1.08 25.94 -1.29
CA HIS A 228 0.07 25.08 -1.01
C HIS A 228 0.41 24.15 -2.19
N SER A 229 1.64 23.65 -2.25
CA SER A 229 2.07 22.70 -3.27
C SER A 229 1.48 21.31 -3.03
N PRO A 230 1.49 20.39 -4.01
CA PRO A 230 1.25 18.98 -3.75
C PRO A 230 2.20 18.44 -2.65
N VAL A 231 1.69 17.54 -1.82
CA VAL A 231 2.49 16.94 -0.75
C VAL A 231 3.54 16.01 -1.36
N GLN A 232 4.80 16.26 -1.04
CA GLN A 232 5.93 15.41 -1.40
C GLN A 232 6.23 14.47 -0.23
N LEU A 233 6.34 13.17 -0.51
CA LEU A 233 6.65 12.16 0.50
C LEU A 233 8.09 11.69 0.33
N ARG A 234 8.85 11.68 1.43
CA ARG A 234 10.17 11.06 1.52
C ARG A 234 10.17 10.05 2.65
N VAL A 235 10.54 8.81 2.36
CA VAL A 235 10.71 7.79 3.40
C VAL A 235 12.05 8.00 4.10
N ASP A 236 12.02 8.06 5.43
CA ASP A 236 13.20 8.22 6.28
C ASP A 236 13.23 7.14 7.37
N GLY A 237 13.68 5.94 6.99
CA GLY A 237 13.75 4.81 7.91
C GLY A 237 12.39 4.45 8.54
N GLY A 238 12.25 4.79 9.81
CA GLY A 238 11.07 4.51 10.64
C GLY A 238 9.90 5.47 10.48
N SER A 239 10.07 6.56 9.72
CA SER A 239 9.03 7.53 9.42
C SER A 239 8.92 7.84 7.93
N THR A 240 7.78 8.44 7.55
CA THR A 240 7.56 9.06 6.25
C THR A 240 7.43 10.56 6.49
N LEU A 241 8.38 11.32 5.94
CA LEU A 241 8.37 12.77 5.97
C LEU A 241 7.48 13.30 4.85
N GLY A 242 6.34 13.88 5.21
CA GLY A 242 5.51 14.67 4.30
C GLY A 242 5.96 16.12 4.27
N SER A 243 6.16 16.68 3.08
CA SER A 243 6.59 18.07 2.91
C SER A 243 5.69 18.81 1.93
N THR A 244 5.33 20.04 2.25
CA THR A 244 4.55 20.93 1.37
C THR A 244 4.98 22.37 1.54
N GLU A 245 5.01 23.14 0.45
CA GLU A 245 5.27 24.57 0.48
C GLU A 245 3.95 25.34 0.56
N VAL A 246 3.88 26.31 1.46
CA VAL A 246 2.72 27.16 1.70
C VAL A 246 3.03 28.58 1.24
N ALA A 247 2.16 29.14 0.42
CA ALA A 247 2.37 30.46 -0.17
C ALA A 247 1.82 31.61 0.67
N ASP A 248 2.35 32.81 0.41
CA ASP A 248 1.83 34.07 0.92
C ASP A 248 0.61 34.58 0.14
N LEU A 249 0.10 35.74 0.55
CA LEU A 249 -1.00 36.46 -0.11
C LEU A 249 -0.77 36.70 -1.62
N THR A 250 0.49 36.81 -2.07
CA THR A 250 0.82 37.05 -3.48
C THR A 250 0.86 35.76 -4.32
N GLY A 251 0.85 34.60 -3.64
CA GLY A 251 1.02 33.27 -4.24
C GLY A 251 2.47 32.79 -4.26
N ALA A 252 3.42 33.53 -3.69
CA ALA A 252 4.83 33.12 -3.63
C ALA A 252 5.07 32.15 -2.45
N PRO A 253 5.87 31.07 -2.62
CA PRO A 253 6.23 30.18 -1.52
C PRO A 253 6.85 30.93 -0.34
N LEU A 254 6.30 30.74 0.86
CA LEU A 254 6.72 31.43 2.07
C LEU A 254 7.26 30.48 3.13
N LEU A 255 6.54 29.39 3.37
CA LEU A 255 6.86 28.40 4.40
C LEU A 255 6.97 27.03 3.75
N ARG A 256 7.77 26.14 4.35
CA ARG A 256 7.72 24.72 4.09
C ARG A 256 7.32 23.98 5.35
N PHE A 257 6.23 23.22 5.26
CA PHE A 257 5.76 22.36 6.33
C PHE A 257 6.43 21.01 6.18
N HIS A 258 6.91 20.47 7.30
CA HIS A 258 7.48 19.15 7.43
C HIS A 258 6.69 18.39 8.48
N VAL A 259 6.09 17.27 8.10
CA VAL A 259 5.30 16.42 8.99
C VAL A 259 5.90 15.04 9.02
N ASP A 260 6.44 14.65 10.18
CA ASP A 260 6.95 13.29 10.40
C ASP A 260 5.78 12.36 10.76
N THR A 261 5.53 11.36 9.91
CA THR A 261 4.52 10.32 10.15
C THR A 261 5.19 8.98 10.43
N PRO A 262 5.07 8.42 11.65
CA PRO A 262 5.65 7.12 11.99
C PRO A 262 5.09 5.96 11.16
N ARG A 263 5.96 5.02 10.76
CA ARG A 263 5.60 3.85 9.93
C ARG A 263 5.11 2.65 10.74
N VAL A 264 4.08 2.89 11.55
CA VAL A 264 3.53 1.86 12.47
C VAL A 264 2.72 0.81 11.72
N ILE A 265 2.04 1.18 10.63
CA ILE A 265 1.15 0.27 9.88
C ILE A 265 1.97 -0.83 9.20
N ILE A 266 3.09 -0.49 8.56
CA ILE A 266 3.95 -1.49 7.90
C ILE A 266 4.70 -2.34 8.93
N ALA A 267 5.12 -1.75 10.06
CA ALA A 267 5.74 -2.49 11.15
C ALA A 267 4.78 -3.54 11.72
N GLN A 268 3.55 -3.13 12.04
CA GLN A 268 2.48 -4.01 12.51
C GLN A 268 2.05 -5.01 11.42
N GLY A 269 2.00 -4.58 10.17
CA GLY A 269 1.69 -5.43 9.02
C GLY A 269 2.69 -6.57 8.88
N ARG A 270 3.99 -6.31 9.02
CA ARG A 270 5.04 -7.35 8.99
C ARG A 270 4.89 -8.36 10.11
N THR A 271 4.60 -7.93 11.34
CA THR A 271 4.39 -8.85 12.47
C THR A 271 3.15 -9.71 12.27
N THR A 272 2.04 -9.11 11.83
CA THR A 272 0.79 -9.83 11.56
C THR A 272 0.95 -10.84 10.44
N LEU A 273 1.59 -10.46 9.32
CA LEU A 273 1.87 -11.36 8.20
C LEU A 273 2.80 -12.51 8.60
N ARG A 274 3.79 -12.25 9.46
CA ARG A 274 4.68 -13.29 9.97
C ARG A 274 3.93 -14.31 10.82
N TYR A 275 3.05 -13.86 11.73
CA TYR A 275 2.22 -14.79 12.51
C TYR A 275 1.25 -15.57 11.62
N ALA A 276 0.64 -14.91 10.63
CA ALA A 276 -0.22 -15.57 9.65
C ALA A 276 0.55 -16.66 8.88
N ALA A 277 1.73 -16.33 8.34
CA ALA A 277 2.60 -17.28 7.63
C ALA A 277 3.01 -18.47 8.50
N LEU A 278 3.41 -18.22 9.76
CA LEU A 278 3.78 -19.28 10.70
C LEU A 278 2.60 -20.18 11.03
N SER A 279 1.42 -19.61 11.28
CA SER A 279 0.22 -20.39 11.58
C SER A 279 -0.23 -21.25 10.39
N LEU A 280 -0.16 -20.70 9.17
CA LEU A 280 -0.47 -21.40 7.94
C LEU A 280 0.56 -22.49 7.62
N ALA A 281 1.85 -22.22 7.82
CA ALA A 281 2.91 -23.20 7.65
C ALA A 281 2.77 -24.36 8.64
N ALA A 282 2.43 -24.08 9.91
CA ALA A 282 2.19 -25.10 10.92
C ALA A 282 0.97 -25.98 10.57
N ALA A 283 -0.15 -25.37 10.17
CA ALA A 283 -1.33 -26.08 9.71
C ALA A 283 -1.04 -26.93 8.46
N GLY A 284 -0.35 -26.36 7.46
CA GLY A 284 0.07 -27.05 6.24
C GLY A 284 0.99 -28.23 6.52
N ALA A 285 1.96 -28.07 7.43
CA ALA A 285 2.84 -29.16 7.87
C ALA A 285 2.07 -30.27 8.59
N LEU A 286 1.10 -29.92 9.44
CA LEU A 286 0.25 -30.88 10.13
C LEU A 286 -0.63 -31.67 9.16
N VAL A 287 -1.24 -31.00 8.17
CA VAL A 287 -2.02 -31.66 7.11
C VAL A 287 -1.12 -32.58 6.27
N LEU A 288 0.05 -32.09 5.83
CA LEU A 288 1.00 -32.87 5.06
C LEU A 288 1.47 -34.11 5.84
N LEU A 289 1.82 -33.96 7.12
CA LEU A 289 2.21 -35.06 7.99
C LEU A 289 1.08 -36.09 8.12
N THR A 290 -0.15 -35.64 8.38
CA THR A 290 -1.33 -36.50 8.51
C THR A 290 -1.58 -37.28 7.21
N LEU A 291 -1.52 -36.61 6.06
CA LEU A 291 -1.68 -37.22 4.75
C LEU A 291 -0.56 -38.24 4.45
N LEU A 292 0.69 -37.94 4.81
CA LEU A 292 1.81 -38.85 4.61
C LEU A 292 1.70 -40.09 5.50
N LEU A 293 1.25 -39.95 6.74
CA LEU A 293 0.99 -41.07 7.66
C LEU A 293 -0.17 -41.93 7.15
N PHE A 294 -1.26 -41.30 6.74
CA PHE A 294 -2.41 -41.98 6.13
C PHE A 294 -2.01 -42.75 4.87
N LEU A 295 -1.31 -42.11 3.94
CA LEU A 295 -0.89 -42.75 2.69
C LEU A 295 0.13 -43.88 2.93
N ARG A 296 0.99 -43.73 3.95
CA ARG A 296 1.93 -44.78 4.37
C ARG A 296 1.18 -46.02 4.87
N GLN A 297 0.21 -45.85 5.76
CA GLN A 297 -0.53 -46.96 6.36
C GLN A 297 -1.54 -47.58 5.38
N THR A 298 -2.31 -46.75 4.68
CA THR A 298 -3.42 -47.18 3.84
C THR A 298 -2.97 -47.65 2.45
N VAL A 299 -1.91 -47.09 1.86
CA VAL A 299 -1.55 -47.41 0.46
C VAL A 299 -0.16 -48.05 0.37
N PHE A 300 0.88 -47.39 0.89
CA PHE A 300 2.25 -47.81 0.60
C PHE A 300 2.68 -49.08 1.32
N SER A 301 2.36 -49.23 2.61
CA SER A 301 2.72 -50.45 3.34
C SER A 301 2.09 -51.70 2.71
N PRO A 302 0.79 -51.69 2.36
CA PRO A 302 0.13 -52.93 1.91
C PRO A 302 0.50 -53.29 0.47
N ILE A 303 0.71 -52.30 -0.42
CA ILE A 303 1.31 -52.55 -1.74
C ILE A 303 2.74 -53.11 -1.60
N ALA A 304 3.53 -52.63 -0.63
CA ALA A 304 4.87 -53.18 -0.40
C ALA A 304 4.81 -54.64 0.07
N THR A 305 3.86 -54.99 0.95
CA THR A 305 3.61 -56.37 1.38
C THR A 305 3.23 -57.27 0.20
N LEU A 306 2.23 -56.87 -0.60
CA LEU A 306 1.83 -57.57 -1.84
C LEU A 306 3.02 -57.78 -2.80
N THR A 307 3.80 -56.73 -3.04
CA THR A 307 4.98 -56.79 -3.92
C THR A 307 6.04 -57.76 -3.39
N SER A 308 6.28 -57.76 -2.08
CA SER A 308 7.25 -58.65 -1.45
C SER A 308 6.81 -60.12 -1.51
N HIS A 309 5.52 -60.39 -1.34
CA HIS A 309 4.95 -61.73 -1.42
C HIS A 309 4.98 -62.28 -2.85
N ALA A 310 4.56 -61.48 -3.83
CA ALA A 310 4.64 -61.85 -5.25
C ALA A 310 6.09 -62.17 -5.67
N ARG A 311 7.07 -61.39 -5.20
CA ARG A 311 8.50 -61.69 -5.43
C ARG A 311 8.95 -62.98 -4.75
N ALA A 312 8.46 -63.27 -3.55
CA ALA A 312 8.81 -64.50 -2.83
C ALA A 312 8.30 -65.75 -3.58
N ILE A 313 7.04 -65.76 -4.03
CA ILE A 313 6.48 -66.87 -4.83
C ILE A 313 7.25 -67.03 -6.14
N GLY A 314 7.48 -65.94 -6.88
CA GLY A 314 8.15 -65.99 -8.19
C GLY A 314 9.64 -66.40 -8.14
N SER A 315 10.33 -66.15 -7.02
CA SER A 315 11.76 -66.50 -6.86
C SER A 315 12.00 -67.84 -6.17
N ARG A 316 11.11 -68.26 -5.27
CA ARG A 316 11.26 -69.50 -4.49
C ARG A 316 10.42 -70.67 -5.02
N GLY A 317 9.44 -70.41 -5.90
CA GLY A 317 8.56 -71.44 -6.45
C GLY A 317 7.56 -72.03 -5.45
N ASP A 318 7.44 -71.43 -4.26
CA ASP A 318 6.54 -71.90 -3.22
C ASP A 318 5.11 -71.40 -3.49
N LEU A 319 4.32 -72.23 -4.18
CA LEU A 319 2.94 -71.96 -4.58
C LEU A 319 1.91 -72.22 -3.47
N ASN A 320 2.36 -72.74 -2.32
CA ASN A 320 1.50 -73.00 -1.16
C ASN A 320 1.47 -71.82 -0.19
N ALA A 321 2.40 -70.87 -0.31
CA ALA A 321 2.35 -69.64 0.48
C ALA A 321 1.10 -68.82 0.15
N ARG A 322 0.42 -68.32 1.19
CA ARG A 322 -0.75 -67.43 1.09
C ARG A 322 -0.45 -66.11 1.78
N LEU A 323 -1.01 -65.03 1.26
CA LEU A 323 -0.77 -63.68 1.78
C LEU A 323 -1.65 -63.34 2.99
N GLU A 324 -2.88 -63.86 3.02
CA GLU A 324 -3.88 -63.66 4.09
C GLU A 324 -4.05 -62.18 4.51
N MET A 325 -4.13 -61.28 3.52
CA MET A 325 -4.30 -59.86 3.79
C MET A 325 -5.75 -59.54 4.19
N HIS A 326 -5.97 -59.23 5.46
CA HIS A 326 -7.27 -58.87 6.01
C HIS A 326 -7.60 -57.39 5.75
N ARG A 327 -8.08 -57.08 4.55
CA ARG A 327 -8.58 -55.74 4.13
C ARG A 327 -9.89 -55.84 3.33
N ASN A 328 -10.73 -54.82 3.50
CA ASN A 328 -12.06 -54.71 2.89
C ASN A 328 -12.15 -53.64 1.78
N ASP A 329 -11.01 -53.20 1.24
CA ASP A 329 -10.93 -52.24 0.14
C ASP A 329 -10.37 -52.89 -1.14
N GLU A 330 -10.16 -52.09 -2.19
CA GLU A 330 -9.69 -52.53 -3.48
C GLU A 330 -8.32 -53.24 -3.40
N ILE A 331 -7.47 -52.86 -2.44
CA ILE A 331 -6.17 -53.54 -2.21
C ILE A 331 -6.40 -54.92 -1.61
N GLY A 332 -7.34 -55.05 -0.66
CA GLY A 332 -7.75 -56.34 -0.10
C GLY A 332 -8.39 -57.27 -1.14
N THR A 333 -9.24 -56.72 -2.01
CA THR A 333 -9.81 -57.49 -3.13
C THR A 333 -8.72 -57.97 -4.09
N LEU A 334 -7.77 -57.11 -4.45
CA LEU A 334 -6.63 -57.50 -5.30
C LEU A 334 -5.77 -58.59 -4.65
N ALA A 335 -5.57 -58.55 -3.33
CA ALA A 335 -4.84 -59.58 -2.60
C ALA A 335 -5.53 -60.95 -2.69
N ARG A 336 -6.86 -61.00 -2.51
CA ARG A 336 -7.65 -62.24 -2.64
C ARG A 336 -7.60 -62.82 -4.05
N GLU A 337 -7.79 -61.98 -5.07
CA GLU A 337 -7.70 -62.43 -6.47
C GLU A 337 -6.30 -62.93 -6.83
N PHE A 338 -5.26 -62.34 -6.25
CA PHE A 338 -3.89 -62.81 -6.41
C PHE A 338 -3.68 -64.21 -5.80
N ASP A 339 -4.16 -64.45 -4.57
CA ASP A 339 -4.09 -65.77 -3.93
C ASP A 339 -4.85 -66.84 -4.75
N ILE A 340 -6.04 -66.52 -5.29
CA ILE A 340 -6.81 -67.41 -6.17
C ILE A 340 -6.03 -67.77 -7.45
N MET A 341 -5.35 -66.80 -8.06
CA MET A 341 -4.53 -67.04 -9.25
C MET A 341 -3.34 -67.98 -8.93
N VAL A 342 -2.66 -67.78 -7.81
CA VAL A 342 -1.54 -68.63 -7.37
C VAL A 342 -2.04 -70.05 -7.09
N GLU A 343 -3.21 -70.20 -6.48
CA GLU A 343 -3.85 -71.50 -6.25
C GLU A 343 -4.14 -72.25 -7.55
N ARG A 344 -4.73 -71.58 -8.55
CA ARG A 344 -4.98 -72.17 -9.87
C ARG A 344 -3.68 -72.58 -10.57
N LEU A 345 -2.63 -71.78 -10.42
CA LEU A 345 -1.30 -72.10 -10.96
C LEU A 345 -0.70 -73.34 -10.27
N ALA A 346 -0.80 -73.42 -8.95
CA ALA A 346 -0.39 -74.58 -8.16
C ALA A 346 -1.10 -75.87 -8.61
N ALA A 347 -2.42 -75.79 -8.80
CA ALA A 347 -3.22 -76.91 -9.28
C ALA A 347 -2.81 -77.36 -10.71
N THR A 348 -2.50 -76.41 -11.60
CA THR A 348 -2.08 -76.67 -12.98
C THR A 348 -0.68 -77.31 -13.06
N VAL A 349 0.26 -76.83 -12.24
CA VAL A 349 1.61 -77.43 -12.12
C VAL A 349 1.53 -78.83 -11.52
N SER A 350 0.68 -79.03 -10.51
CA SER A 350 0.49 -80.33 -9.85
C SER A 350 -0.12 -81.36 -10.81
N SER A 351 -1.15 -81.00 -11.58
CA SER A 351 -1.80 -81.90 -12.54
C SER A 351 -0.91 -82.27 -13.74
N SER A 352 0.03 -81.41 -14.13
CA SER A 352 1.05 -81.73 -15.15
C SER A 352 2.14 -82.67 -14.62
N SER A 353 2.45 -82.62 -13.32
CA SER A 353 3.48 -83.48 -12.72
C SER A 353 3.01 -84.92 -12.47
N SER A 354 1.71 -85.16 -12.34
CA SER A 354 1.12 -86.48 -12.08
C SER A 354 0.87 -87.34 -13.32
N ASN A 355 1.36 -86.94 -14.51
CA ASN A 355 1.15 -87.70 -15.75
C ASN A 355 2.45 -87.99 -16.55
N PRO A 356 3.31 -88.93 -16.11
CA PRO A 356 4.43 -89.42 -16.91
C PRO A 356 3.99 -90.61 -17.79
N THR A 357 3.75 -90.34 -19.08
CA THR A 357 3.87 -91.28 -20.23
C THR A 357 3.48 -92.76 -20.05
N SER A 358 2.28 -93.13 -20.51
CA SER A 358 2.09 -94.40 -21.24
C SER A 358 2.40 -94.15 -22.73
N ARG A 359 3.66 -94.26 -23.14
CA ARG A 359 4.00 -94.35 -24.57
C ARG A 359 5.00 -95.46 -24.77
N ALA A 360 4.45 -96.66 -25.00
CA ALA A 360 5.19 -97.83 -25.41
C ALA A 360 5.86 -97.58 -26.77
N SER A 361 7.14 -97.90 -26.86
CA SER A 361 7.88 -98.09 -28.11
C SER A 361 7.46 -99.38 -28.81
N PRO A 362 7.40 -99.39 -30.15
CA PRO A 362 7.83 -100.58 -30.89
C PRO A 362 8.96 -100.30 -31.87
N LYS A 363 9.77 -101.34 -32.01
CA LYS A 363 10.94 -101.53 -32.87
C LYS A 363 10.68 -101.23 -34.35
N TRP A 364 11.69 -100.69 -35.01
CA TRP A 364 11.86 -100.73 -36.46
C TRP A 364 12.20 -102.15 -36.94
N PRO A 365 11.81 -102.49 -38.18
CA PRO A 365 12.81 -102.87 -39.17
C PRO A 365 12.58 -102.19 -40.54
N GLY A 366 13.68 -101.85 -41.22
CA GLY A 366 13.64 -101.18 -42.52
C GLY A 366 13.40 -102.11 -43.71
N ALA A 367 13.02 -101.53 -44.86
CA ALA A 367 13.81 -101.49 -46.09
C ALA A 367 13.02 -100.89 -47.28
N HIS A 368 13.79 -100.30 -48.21
CA HIS A 368 13.52 -100.00 -49.64
C HIS A 368 12.95 -98.63 -50.08
N TYR A 369 13.84 -97.84 -50.73
CA TYR A 369 13.75 -97.07 -52.00
C TYR A 369 12.39 -97.10 -52.76
N THR A 370 11.87 -96.10 -53.50
CA THR A 370 12.47 -95.04 -54.35
C THR A 370 11.35 -94.11 -54.91
N THR A 371 11.66 -92.82 -55.08
CA THR A 371 11.21 -91.83 -56.13
C THR A 371 9.74 -91.67 -56.56
N SER A 372 9.20 -90.44 -56.51
CA SER A 372 9.18 -89.51 -57.68
C SER A 372 8.29 -88.25 -57.48
N ALA A 373 8.74 -87.17 -58.14
CA ALA A 373 7.99 -86.04 -58.72
C ALA A 373 7.43 -84.87 -57.87
N THR A 374 8.09 -83.72 -58.04
CA THR A 374 7.63 -82.31 -58.20
C THR A 374 6.34 -82.12 -59.04
N PRO A 375 5.69 -80.92 -59.16
CA PRO A 375 6.19 -79.55 -58.94
C PRO A 375 5.22 -78.51 -58.27
N SER A 376 5.81 -77.33 -58.05
CA SER A 376 5.37 -75.95 -57.70
C SER A 376 4.14 -75.36 -58.46
N PRO A 377 3.86 -74.03 -58.40
CA PRO A 377 3.41 -73.09 -57.33
C PRO A 377 2.05 -72.40 -57.79
N PRO A 378 1.57 -71.19 -57.38
CA PRO A 378 2.20 -69.85 -57.56
C PRO A 378 1.84 -68.79 -56.46
N SER A 379 2.66 -67.74 -56.26
CA SER A 379 2.51 -66.30 -56.65
C SER A 379 1.47 -65.48 -55.85
N ALA A 380 1.87 -64.33 -55.26
CA ALA A 380 1.70 -62.94 -55.77
C ALA A 380 0.76 -62.18 -54.78
N SER A 381 0.88 -60.90 -54.42
CA SER A 381 1.62 -59.75 -54.95
C SER A 381 1.38 -58.52 -54.04
N SER A 382 2.35 -57.58 -54.06
CA SER A 382 2.19 -56.10 -54.15
C SER A 382 1.43 -55.34 -53.04
N SER A 383 1.80 -54.14 -52.58
CA SER A 383 2.67 -53.09 -53.15
C SER A 383 2.83 -51.94 -52.13
N SER A 384 4.01 -51.34 -52.13
CA SER A 384 4.37 -49.90 -52.10
C SER A 384 3.42 -48.85 -51.45
N THR A 385 3.87 -47.73 -50.88
CA THR A 385 4.84 -46.77 -51.44
C THR A 385 5.19 -45.67 -50.41
N CYS A 386 6.46 -45.25 -50.45
CA CYS A 386 7.02 -43.88 -50.35
C CYS A 386 6.64 -42.89 -49.23
N GLY A 387 7.68 -42.23 -48.71
CA GLY A 387 7.58 -40.88 -48.17
C GLY A 387 8.71 -40.45 -47.24
N ALA A 388 9.94 -40.33 -47.75
CA ALA A 388 11.02 -39.62 -47.07
C ALA A 388 10.69 -38.11 -46.94
N ASN A 389 11.13 -37.47 -45.84
CA ASN A 389 12.23 -36.50 -45.84
C ASN A 389 12.04 -35.37 -44.79
N SER A 390 13.12 -35.12 -44.05
CA SER A 390 13.62 -33.84 -43.54
C SER A 390 12.65 -32.77 -42.97
N SER A 391 12.91 -32.34 -41.72
CA SER A 391 13.65 -31.08 -41.43
C SER A 391 13.20 -30.38 -40.13
N ARG A 392 14.23 -30.10 -39.31
CA ARG A 392 14.51 -28.86 -38.53
C ARG A 392 13.35 -27.94 -38.10
N ARG A 393 13.34 -27.64 -36.79
CA ARG A 393 13.43 -26.29 -36.13
C ARG A 393 13.00 -26.48 -34.65
N ARG A 394 13.88 -26.44 -33.63
CA ARG A 394 14.47 -25.25 -32.95
C ARG A 394 13.67 -23.97 -33.17
N TRP A 395 13.10 -23.41 -32.11
CA TRP A 395 13.55 -22.18 -31.43
C TRP A 395 12.74 -21.97 -30.12
N PRO A 396 13.35 -21.41 -29.06
CA PRO A 396 12.67 -21.02 -27.82
C PRO A 396 12.30 -19.52 -27.82
N ARG A 397 11.30 -19.16 -27.00
CA ARG A 397 11.30 -17.99 -26.12
C ARG A 397 10.38 -18.25 -24.95
#